data_AF-A0A954DFM5-F1
#
_entry.id   AF-A0A954DFM5-F1
#
_cell.length_a   1.000
_cell.length_b   1.000
_cell.length_c   1.000
_cell.angle_alpha   90.00
_cell.angle_beta   90.00
_cell.angle_gamma   90.00
#
_symmetry.space_group_name_H-M   'P 1'
#
loop_
_entity.id
_entity.type
_entity.pdbx_description
1 polymer ?
#
loop_
_entity_poly.entity_id
_entity_poly.type
_entity_poly.pdbx_seq_one_letter_code
_entity_poly.pdbx_strand_id
1 'polypeptide(L)'
;MTPLLQFSLTFVTLVVLTLVLYLRLLRYEAYLEAEKEAMKSLNDRLQKLVDGLEALGTRRVEDQLADIHDVLTGIRDGLDGRSQVAVAALASAGGETRMHAPSGLIDVVEAKLYNLGYTKVTVVTDLSSVDKERPVRVVVEAERDGALHKGHLVLSGTAVTEFEMQQSYTTFP
;
A
#
# COMPACT_ATOMS: atom_id res chain seq x y z
N MET A 1 6.95 53.97 -59.10
CA MET A 1 6.54 53.86 -57.68
C MET A 1 7.48 54.72 -56.85
N THR A 2 6.96 55.61 -56.00
CA THR A 2 7.79 56.54 -55.21
C THR A 2 8.43 55.80 -54.03
N PRO A 3 9.74 55.96 -53.78
CA PRO A 3 10.47 55.25 -52.71
C PRO A 3 9.88 55.50 -51.31
N LEU A 4 9.25 56.66 -51.11
CA LEU A 4 8.54 57.01 -49.87
C LEU A 4 7.36 56.06 -49.57
N LEU A 5 6.65 55.61 -50.61
CA LEU A 5 5.50 54.72 -50.42
C LEU A 5 5.95 53.32 -50.00
N GLN A 6 7.03 52.82 -50.60
CA GLN A 6 7.65 51.55 -50.20
C GLN A 6 8.18 51.61 -48.76
N PHE A 7 8.84 52.70 -48.37
CA PHE A 7 9.32 52.89 -47.00
C PHE A 7 8.18 52.97 -45.97
N SER A 8 7.10 53.68 -46.29
CA SER A 8 5.94 53.75 -45.39
C SER A 8 5.28 52.38 -45.21
N LEU A 9 5.22 51.58 -46.28
CA LEU A 9 4.61 50.26 -46.25
C LEU A 9 5.47 49.28 -45.43
N THR A 10 6.78 49.26 -45.63
CA THR A 10 7.68 48.42 -44.83
C THR A 10 7.63 48.81 -43.36
N PHE A 11 7.62 50.11 -43.05
CA PHE A 11 7.50 50.59 -41.68
C PHE A 11 6.19 50.13 -41.01
N VAL A 12 5.05 50.29 -41.70
CA VAL A 12 3.76 49.81 -41.19
C VAL A 12 3.77 48.30 -40.98
N THR A 13 4.29 47.52 -41.94
CA THR A 13 4.38 46.06 -41.77
C THR A 13 5.27 45.67 -40.59
N LEU A 14 6.37 46.38 -40.36
CA LEU A 14 7.27 46.13 -39.24
C LEU A 14 6.57 46.45 -37.91
N VAL A 15 5.89 47.58 -37.81
CA VAL A 15 5.11 47.95 -36.61
C VAL A 15 4.01 46.94 -36.33
N VAL A 16 3.27 46.51 -37.35
CA VAL A 16 2.22 45.48 -37.20
C VAL A 16 2.83 44.15 -36.76
N LEU A 17 3.94 43.73 -37.36
CA LEU A 17 4.65 42.51 -36.97
C LEU A 17 5.10 42.58 -35.51
N THR A 18 5.72 43.68 -35.09
CA THR A 18 6.16 43.88 -33.70
C THR A 18 4.97 43.87 -32.74
N LEU A 19 3.85 44.50 -33.10
CA LEU A 19 2.63 44.50 -32.28
C LEU A 19 2.06 43.09 -32.10
N VAL A 20 1.98 42.31 -33.18
CA VAL A 20 1.50 40.92 -33.15
C VAL A 20 2.43 40.04 -32.31
N LEU A 21 3.74 40.21 -32.45
CA LEU A 21 4.71 39.49 -31.61
C LEU A 21 4.55 39.84 -30.13
N TYR A 22 4.35 41.12 -29.80
CA TYR A 22 4.15 41.57 -28.43
C TYR A 22 2.88 40.97 -27.81
N LEU A 23 1.75 41.01 -28.54
CA LEU A 23 0.50 40.38 -28.09
C LEU A 23 0.64 38.87 -27.90
N ARG A 24 1.38 38.21 -28.80
CA ARG A 24 1.66 36.78 -28.69
C ARG A 24 2.51 36.47 -27.45
N LEU A 25 3.48 37.32 -27.14
CA LEU A 25 4.36 37.17 -25.98
C LEU A 25 3.61 37.35 -24.66
N LEU A 26 2.73 38.36 -24.57
CA LEU A 26 1.82 38.54 -23.42
C LEU A 26 0.92 37.32 -23.20
N ARG A 27 0.41 36.73 -24.28
CA ARG A 27 -0.41 35.52 -24.18
C ARG A 27 0.41 34.35 -23.64
N TYR A 28 1.64 34.17 -24.09
CA TYR A 28 2.52 33.12 -23.56
C TYR A 28 2.88 33.32 -22.10
N GLU A 29 3.11 34.56 -21.68
CA GLU A 29 3.38 34.91 -20.29
C GLU A 29 2.21 34.51 -19.38
N ALA A 30 0.97 34.84 -19.77
CA ALA A 30 -0.22 34.42 -19.05
C ALA A 30 -0.38 32.89 -18.96
N TYR A 31 -0.06 32.15 -20.03
CA TYR A 31 -0.08 30.69 -20.00
C TYR A 31 0.99 30.11 -19.06
N LEU A 32 2.20 30.68 -19.06
CA LEU A 32 3.30 30.25 -18.19
C LEU A 32 2.99 30.54 -16.72
N GLU A 33 2.36 31.67 -16.41
CA GLU A 33 1.92 31.99 -15.06
C GLU A 33 0.88 30.99 -14.56
N ALA A 34 -0.12 30.65 -15.39
CA ALA A 34 -1.14 29.68 -15.04
C ALA A 34 -0.54 28.27 -14.81
N GLU A 35 0.42 27.84 -15.65
CA GLU A 35 1.10 26.56 -15.48
C GLU A 35 1.98 26.52 -14.23
N LYS A 36 2.67 27.62 -13.93
CA LYS A 36 3.47 27.77 -12.71
C LYS A 36 2.60 27.70 -11.46
N GLU A 37 1.43 28.34 -11.48
CA GLU A 37 0.48 28.29 -10.37
C GLU A 37 -0.11 26.88 -10.20
N ALA A 38 -0.44 26.21 -11.30
CA ALA A 38 -0.87 24.81 -11.28
C ALA A 38 0.21 23.90 -10.67
N MET A 39 1.47 24.03 -11.09
CA MET A 39 2.57 23.24 -10.51
C MET A 39 2.84 23.56 -9.05
N LYS A 40 2.75 24.83 -8.65
CA LYS A 40 2.86 25.21 -7.24
C LYS A 40 1.75 24.56 -6.41
N SER A 41 0.52 24.56 -6.92
CA SER A 41 -0.61 23.91 -6.25
C SER A 41 -0.44 22.39 -6.15
N LEU A 42 0.15 21.76 -7.17
CA LEU A 42 0.45 20.34 -7.17
C LEU A 42 1.52 20.01 -6.13
N ASN A 43 2.59 20.81 -6.09
CA ASN A 43 3.67 20.67 -5.12
C ASN A 43 3.16 20.83 -3.69
N ASP A 44 2.30 21.82 -3.42
CA ASP A 44 1.68 22.02 -2.11
C ASP A 44 0.81 20.83 -1.69
N ARG A 45 0.07 20.22 -2.62
CA ARG A 45 -0.71 19.01 -2.35
C ARG A 45 0.19 17.81 -2.04
N LEU A 46 1.28 17.68 -2.79
CA LEU A 46 2.24 16.60 -2.62
C LEU A 46 2.98 16.73 -1.28
N GLN A 47 3.36 17.96 -0.91
CA GLN A 47 3.93 18.25 0.40
C GLN A 47 2.96 17.87 1.52
N LYS A 48 1.68 18.28 1.44
CA LYS A 48 0.67 17.91 2.43
C LYS A 48 0.44 16.40 2.53
N LEU A 49 0.54 15.68 1.41
CA LEU A 49 0.47 14.21 1.40
C LEU A 49 1.67 13.58 2.09
N VAL A 50 2.88 14.10 1.84
CA VAL A 50 4.11 13.66 2.50
C VAL A 50 4.03 13.94 4.00
N ASP A 51 3.66 15.16 4.40
CA ASP A 51 3.51 15.53 5.81
C ASP A 51 2.44 14.67 6.51
N GLY A 52 1.34 14.37 5.80
CA GLY A 52 0.29 13.47 6.29
C GLY A 52 0.76 12.02 6.45
N LEU A 53 1.52 11.50 5.48
CA LEU A 53 2.11 10.16 5.52
C LEU A 53 3.17 10.04 6.62
N GLU A 54 3.99 11.07 6.80
CA GLU A 54 4.97 11.13 7.88
C GLU A 54 4.25 11.18 9.24
N ALA A 55 3.25 12.03 9.41
CA ALA A 55 2.47 12.07 10.64
C ALA A 55 1.75 10.75 10.94
N LEU A 56 1.22 10.07 9.93
CA LEU A 56 0.55 8.76 10.05
C LEU A 56 1.55 7.64 10.34
N GLY A 57 2.67 7.60 9.62
CA GLY A 57 3.68 6.55 9.72
C GLY A 57 4.41 6.62 11.05
N THR A 58 4.89 7.80 11.44
CA THR A 58 5.71 7.96 12.64
C THR A 58 4.86 7.79 13.90
N ARG A 59 3.68 8.42 13.98
CA ARG A 59 2.82 8.28 15.17
C ARG A 59 2.26 6.87 15.33
N ARG A 60 1.81 6.23 14.25
CA ARG A 60 1.24 4.89 14.36
C ARG A 60 2.30 3.86 14.72
N VAL A 61 3.53 4.02 14.25
CA VAL A 61 4.65 3.16 14.66
C VAL A 61 5.06 3.46 16.09
N GLU A 62 5.12 4.71 16.52
CA GLU A 62 5.39 5.10 17.91
C GLU A 62 4.34 4.56 18.89
N ASP A 63 3.05 4.72 18.58
CA ASP A 63 1.94 4.22 19.39
C ASP A 63 1.96 2.69 19.48
N GLN A 64 2.22 2.00 18.36
CA GLN A 64 2.37 0.53 18.38
C GLN A 64 3.59 0.07 19.17
N LEU A 65 4.69 0.83 19.13
CA LEU A 65 5.89 0.50 19.89
C LEU A 65 5.69 0.76 21.39
N ALA A 66 4.95 1.81 21.74
CA ALA A 66 4.53 2.11 23.11
C ALA A 66 3.59 1.03 23.66
N ASP A 67 2.57 0.64 22.89
CA ASP A 67 1.66 -0.46 23.26
C ASP A 67 2.42 -1.78 23.46
N ILE A 68 3.35 -2.11 22.56
CA ILE A 68 4.20 -3.30 22.69
C ILE A 68 5.09 -3.18 23.93
N HIS A 69 5.65 -2.01 24.20
CA HIS A 69 6.49 -1.77 25.38
C HIS A 69 5.69 -1.90 26.68
N ASP A 70 4.47 -1.38 26.74
CA ASP A 70 3.57 -1.49 27.88
C ASP A 70 3.12 -2.93 28.09
N VAL A 71 2.82 -3.67 27.03
CA VAL A 71 2.52 -5.11 27.10
C VAL A 71 3.74 -5.90 27.59
N LEU A 72 4.95 -5.60 27.10
CA LEU A 72 6.19 -6.25 27.57
C LEU A 72 6.50 -5.92 29.03
N THR A 73 6.26 -4.69 29.45
CA THR A 73 6.44 -4.25 30.83
C THR A 73 5.41 -4.90 31.75
N GLY A 74 4.14 -4.96 31.34
CA GLY A 74 3.10 -5.68 32.07
C GLY A 74 3.35 -7.18 32.14
N ILE A 75 3.90 -7.80 31.09
CA ILE A 75 4.33 -9.20 31.13
C ILE A 75 5.51 -9.35 32.10
N ARG A 76 6.51 -8.46 32.06
CA ARG A 76 7.65 -8.48 32.98
C ARG A 76 7.23 -8.31 34.43
N ASP A 77 6.41 -7.32 34.74
CA ASP A 77 5.89 -7.06 36.09
C ASP A 77 4.98 -8.20 36.56
N GLY A 78 4.19 -8.76 35.64
CA GLY A 78 3.42 -9.97 35.88
C GLY A 78 4.28 -11.23 36.08
N LEU A 79 5.46 -11.29 35.47
CA LEU A 79 6.43 -12.38 35.62
C LEU A 79 7.26 -12.22 36.89
N ASP A 80 7.61 -11.00 37.30
CA ASP A 80 8.27 -10.72 38.58
C ASP A 80 7.29 -10.92 39.74
N GLY A 81 6.01 -10.53 39.58
CA GLY A 81 4.93 -10.84 40.51
C GLY A 81 4.59 -12.33 40.55
N ARG A 82 4.63 -13.04 39.40
CA ARG A 82 4.50 -14.50 39.36
C ARG A 82 5.76 -15.22 39.80
N SER A 83 6.96 -14.66 39.73
CA SER A 83 8.18 -15.32 40.20
C SER A 83 8.13 -15.55 41.71
N GLN A 84 7.52 -14.63 42.46
CA GLN A 84 7.26 -14.82 43.88
C GLN A 84 6.14 -15.84 44.19
N VAL A 85 5.21 -16.09 43.24
CA VAL A 85 4.10 -17.05 43.42
C VAL A 85 4.39 -18.42 42.74
N ALA A 86 5.27 -18.46 41.74
CA ALA A 86 5.57 -19.63 40.92
C ALA A 86 6.56 -20.57 41.59
N VAL A 87 7.41 -20.10 42.51
CA VAL A 87 8.15 -21.03 43.39
C VAL A 87 7.17 -21.83 44.28
N ALA A 88 5.97 -21.29 44.56
CA ALA A 88 4.92 -22.01 45.27
C ALA A 88 3.98 -22.82 44.35
N ALA A 89 3.75 -22.39 43.10
CA ALA A 89 2.77 -23.03 42.19
C ALA A 89 3.37 -24.03 41.18
N LEU A 90 4.67 -23.98 40.87
CA LEU A 90 5.30 -24.92 39.92
C LEU A 90 5.42 -26.36 40.47
N ALA A 91 5.17 -26.55 41.77
CA ALA A 91 5.04 -27.88 42.37
C ALA A 91 3.67 -28.55 42.09
N SER A 92 2.72 -27.90 41.39
CA SER A 92 1.34 -28.41 41.35
C SER A 92 0.58 -28.31 40.02
N ALA A 93 1.11 -27.73 38.94
CA ALA A 93 0.32 -27.63 37.71
C ALA A 93 1.16 -27.68 36.43
N GLY A 94 1.41 -28.89 35.93
CA GLY A 94 1.80 -29.14 34.55
C GLY A 94 0.65 -28.85 33.58
N GLY A 95 0.43 -27.57 33.28
CA GLY A 95 -0.54 -27.11 32.28
C GLY A 95 0.16 -26.66 31.01
N GLU A 96 0.08 -27.47 29.97
CA GLU A 96 0.64 -27.24 28.63
C GLU A 96 0.11 -25.95 27.99
N THR A 97 0.91 -24.88 27.95
CA THR A 97 0.72 -23.80 26.98
C THR A 97 1.30 -24.27 25.65
N ARG A 98 0.49 -24.99 24.85
CA ARG A 98 0.85 -25.34 23.47
C ARG A 98 0.91 -24.06 22.64
N MET A 99 2.10 -23.48 22.48
CA MET A 99 2.45 -22.76 21.26
C MET A 99 2.11 -23.70 20.09
N HIS A 100 1.08 -23.36 19.31
CA HIS A 100 0.78 -24.08 18.09
C HIS A 100 1.97 -23.91 17.14
N ALA A 101 2.77 -24.98 17.04
CA ALA A 101 3.65 -25.15 15.90
C ALA A 101 2.79 -25.11 14.62
N PRO A 102 3.19 -24.36 13.58
CA PRO A 102 2.47 -24.33 12.31
C PRO A 102 2.54 -25.74 11.73
N SER A 103 1.46 -26.49 11.86
CA SER A 103 1.44 -27.92 11.53
C SER A 103 0.61 -28.21 10.29
N GLY A 104 -0.12 -27.22 9.76
CA GLY A 104 -0.89 -27.32 8.52
C GLY A 104 -0.29 -26.52 7.36
N LEU A 105 -0.37 -27.09 6.15
CA LEU A 105 -0.24 -26.33 4.89
C LEU A 105 -1.24 -25.16 4.83
N ILE A 106 -2.40 -25.33 5.48
CA ILE A 106 -3.46 -24.32 5.63
C ILE A 106 -2.92 -23.07 6.34
N ASP A 107 -2.23 -23.25 7.48
CA ASP A 107 -1.65 -22.13 8.25
C ASP A 107 -0.65 -21.33 7.41
N VAL A 108 0.13 -22.01 6.56
CA VAL A 108 1.10 -21.36 5.65
C VAL A 108 0.39 -20.52 4.60
N VAL A 109 -0.69 -21.04 4.02
CA VAL A 109 -1.51 -20.33 3.03
C VAL A 109 -2.18 -19.11 3.65
N GLU A 110 -2.78 -19.28 4.84
CA GLU A 110 -3.42 -18.20 5.57
C GLU A 110 -2.42 -17.11 5.95
N ALA A 111 -1.27 -17.47 6.52
CA ALA A 111 -0.22 -16.51 6.86
C ALA A 111 0.30 -15.76 5.61
N LYS A 112 0.42 -16.42 4.47
CA LYS A 112 0.85 -15.78 3.22
C LYS A 112 -0.21 -14.81 2.67
N LEU A 113 -1.48 -15.21 2.67
CA LEU A 113 -2.58 -14.35 2.21
C LEU A 113 -2.78 -13.14 3.14
N TYR A 114 -2.61 -13.33 4.45
CA TYR A 114 -2.67 -12.25 5.42
C TYR A 114 -1.56 -11.20 5.19
N ASN A 115 -0.33 -11.65 4.91
CA ASN A 115 0.78 -10.76 4.57
C ASN A 115 0.56 -9.98 3.26
N LEU A 116 -0.29 -10.49 2.36
CA LEU A 116 -0.66 -9.81 1.11
C LEU A 116 -1.86 -8.84 1.28
N GLY A 117 -2.35 -8.66 2.50
CA GLY A 117 -3.47 -7.78 2.82
C GLY A 117 -4.85 -8.39 2.61
N TYR A 118 -4.94 -9.72 2.43
CA TYR A 118 -6.22 -10.41 2.37
C TYR A 118 -6.68 -10.80 3.78
N THR A 119 -7.98 -10.66 4.01
CA THR A 119 -8.69 -10.96 5.25
C THR A 119 -9.78 -12.00 4.98
N LYS A 120 -10.28 -12.69 6.01
CA LYS A 120 -11.29 -13.78 5.89
C LYS A 120 -10.95 -14.83 4.81
N VAL A 121 -9.77 -15.43 4.93
CA VAL A 121 -9.33 -16.51 4.02
C VAL A 121 -10.15 -17.77 4.29
N THR A 122 -10.75 -18.34 3.25
CA THR A 122 -11.42 -19.65 3.27
C THR A 122 -10.76 -20.53 2.22
N VAL A 123 -10.16 -21.64 2.65
CA VAL A 123 -9.56 -22.61 1.74
C VAL A 123 -10.63 -23.61 1.30
N VAL A 124 -10.89 -23.68 -0.01
CA VAL A 124 -11.95 -24.53 -0.59
C VAL A 124 -11.42 -25.93 -0.93
N THR A 125 -10.12 -26.06 -1.14
CA THR A 125 -9.47 -27.34 -1.47
C THR A 125 -9.15 -28.15 -0.22
N ASP A 126 -9.50 -29.43 -0.22
CA ASP A 126 -9.10 -30.35 0.85
C ASP A 126 -7.59 -30.61 0.81
N LEU A 127 -6.90 -30.19 1.87
CA LEU A 127 -5.44 -30.29 2.03
C LEU A 127 -5.03 -31.49 2.89
N SER A 128 -5.98 -32.31 3.34
CA SER A 128 -5.75 -33.39 4.31
C SER A 128 -4.99 -34.58 3.71
N SER A 129 -5.04 -34.76 2.38
CA SER A 129 -4.48 -35.92 1.67
C SER A 129 -3.36 -35.55 0.69
N VAL A 130 -2.75 -34.39 0.85
CA VAL A 130 -1.84 -33.81 -0.14
C VAL A 130 -0.38 -34.13 0.19
N ASP A 131 0.32 -34.77 -0.75
CA ASP A 131 1.78 -35.00 -0.67
C ASP A 131 2.55 -33.68 -0.70
N LYS A 132 3.34 -33.43 0.34
CA LYS A 132 4.13 -32.20 0.53
C LYS A 132 5.20 -31.96 -0.55
N GLU A 133 5.53 -32.97 -1.35
CA GLU A 133 6.60 -32.91 -2.34
C GLU A 133 6.12 -32.53 -3.75
N ARG A 134 4.80 -32.52 -4.00
CA ARG A 134 4.25 -32.18 -5.32
C ARG A 134 3.65 -30.77 -5.33
N PRO A 135 3.71 -30.06 -6.47
CA PRO A 135 3.04 -28.78 -6.61
C PRO A 135 1.53 -28.99 -6.53
N VAL A 136 0.88 -28.29 -5.60
CA VAL A 136 -0.55 -28.46 -5.30
C VAL A 136 -1.27 -27.15 -5.55
N ARG A 137 -2.28 -27.22 -6.39
CA ARG A 137 -3.16 -26.10 -6.68
C ARG A 137 -4.24 -26.02 -5.60
N VAL A 138 -4.20 -24.97 -4.80
CA VAL A 138 -5.15 -24.68 -3.72
C VAL A 138 -6.05 -23.55 -4.16
N VAL A 139 -7.35 -23.80 -4.20
CA VAL A 139 -8.37 -22.77 -4.45
C VAL A 139 -8.70 -22.09 -3.13
N VAL A 140 -8.62 -20.76 -3.13
CA VAL A 140 -8.92 -19.93 -1.96
C VAL A 140 -9.92 -18.84 -2.30
N GLU A 141 -10.71 -18.49 -1.31
CA GLU A 141 -11.55 -17.30 -1.31
C GLU A 141 -11.05 -16.38 -0.20
N ALA A 142 -10.83 -15.11 -0.51
CA ALA A 142 -10.38 -14.14 0.48
C ALA A 142 -10.92 -12.74 0.19
N GLU A 143 -11.03 -11.91 1.21
CA GLU A 143 -11.57 -10.55 1.13
C GLU A 143 -10.44 -9.53 1.22
N ARG A 144 -10.36 -8.61 0.26
CA ARG A 144 -9.41 -7.49 0.29
C ARG A 144 -10.15 -6.20 0.03
N ASP A 145 -9.97 -5.22 0.90
CA ASP A 145 -10.61 -3.90 0.82
C ASP A 145 -12.15 -3.98 0.69
N GLY A 146 -12.78 -4.96 1.35
CA GLY A 146 -14.23 -5.18 1.30
C GLY A 146 -14.75 -5.90 0.06
N ALA A 147 -13.87 -6.26 -0.89
CA ALA A 147 -14.21 -7.00 -2.10
C ALA A 147 -13.78 -8.47 -1.99
N LEU A 148 -14.68 -9.38 -2.39
CA LEU A 148 -14.39 -10.82 -2.43
C LEU A 148 -13.53 -11.15 -3.65
N HIS A 149 -12.38 -11.76 -3.40
CA HIS A 149 -11.45 -12.24 -4.41
C HIS A 149 -11.42 -13.77 -4.36
N LYS A 150 -11.52 -14.40 -5.52
CA LYS A 150 -11.37 -15.85 -5.68
C LYS A 150 -10.16 -16.12 -6.52
N GLY A 151 -9.40 -17.14 -6.15
CA GLY A 151 -8.19 -17.45 -6.87
C GLY A 151 -7.61 -18.79 -6.50
N HIS A 152 -6.41 -19.01 -6.99
CA HIS A 152 -5.67 -20.21 -6.69
C HIS A 152 -4.21 -19.88 -6.42
N LEU A 153 -3.63 -20.68 -5.54
CA LEU A 153 -2.22 -20.68 -5.23
C LEU A 153 -1.65 -22.03 -5.63
N VAL A 154 -0.46 -22.05 -6.22
CA VAL A 154 0.32 -23.28 -6.37
C VAL A 154 1.36 -23.31 -5.27
N LEU A 155 1.28 -24.33 -4.42
CA LEU A 155 2.21 -24.58 -3.32
C LEU A 155 3.16 -25.70 -3.72
N SER A 156 4.46 -25.48 -3.54
CA SER A 156 5.48 -26.52 -3.62
C SER A 156 6.16 -26.62 -2.26
N GLY A 157 5.73 -27.59 -1.44
CA GLY A 157 6.13 -27.68 -0.04
C GLY A 157 5.60 -26.50 0.79
N THR A 158 6.50 -25.65 1.28
CA THR A 158 6.17 -24.45 2.08
C THR A 158 6.24 -23.15 1.27
N ALA A 159 6.61 -23.22 -0.01
CA ALA A 159 6.74 -22.06 -0.88
C ALA A 159 5.53 -21.92 -1.82
N VAL A 160 5.04 -20.69 -1.97
CA VAL A 160 4.05 -20.32 -2.99
C VAL A 160 4.82 -20.02 -4.28
N THR A 161 4.63 -20.84 -5.31
CA THR A 161 5.29 -20.66 -6.62
C THR A 161 4.47 -19.82 -7.58
N GLU A 162 3.14 -19.88 -7.45
CA GLU A 162 2.21 -19.17 -8.33
C GLU A 162 1.02 -18.66 -7.52
N PHE A 163 0.59 -17.44 -7.83
CA PHE A 163 -0.46 -16.75 -7.12
C PHE A 163 -1.32 -15.96 -8.11
N GLU A 164 -2.55 -16.42 -8.33
CA GLU A 164 -3.52 -15.74 -9.17
C GLU A 164 -4.82 -15.52 -8.40
N MET A 165 -5.17 -14.25 -8.14
CA MET A 165 -6.43 -13.85 -7.52
C MET A 165 -7.20 -12.94 -8.47
N GLN A 166 -8.48 -13.25 -8.67
CA GLN A 166 -9.40 -12.45 -9.47
C GLN A 166 -10.53 -11.92 -8.58
N GLN A 167 -10.94 -10.68 -8.82
CA GLN A 167 -12.15 -10.14 -8.17
C GLN A 167 -13.36 -10.91 -8.66
N SER A 168 -14.20 -11.35 -7.72
CA SER A 168 -15.42 -12.12 -8.03
C SER A 168 -16.48 -11.30 -8.76
N TYR A 169 -16.37 -9.97 -8.76
CA TYR A 169 -17.19 -9.07 -9.56
C TYR A 169 -16.56 -8.85 -10.93
N THR A 170 -16.63 -9.84 -11.81
CA THR A 170 -16.63 -9.57 -13.24
C THR A 170 -17.99 -8.98 -13.57
N THR A 171 -18.03 -7.67 -13.78
CA THR A 171 -19.20 -6.93 -14.26
C THR A 171 -19.85 -7.71 -15.41
N PHE A 172 -21.03 -8.26 -15.15
CA PHE A 172 -21.89 -8.77 -16.21
C PHE A 172 -22.18 -7.61 -17.17
N PRO A 173 -21.95 -7.76 -18.48
CA PRO A 173 -22.21 -6.70 -19.46
C PRO A 173 -23.69 -6.32 -19.53
#